data_AF-A0A800ADN2-F1
#
_entry.id   AF-A0A800ADN2-F1
#
_cell.length_a   1.000
_cell.length_b   1.000
_cell.length_c   1.000
_cell.angle_alpha   90.00
_cell.angle_beta   90.00
_cell.angle_gamma   90.00
#
_symmetry.space_group_name_H-M   'P 1'
#
loop_
_entity.id
_entity.type
_entity.pdbx_description
1 polymer ?
#
loop_
_entity_poly.entity_id
_entity_poly.type
_entity_poly.pdbx_seq_one_letter_code
_entity_poly.pdbx_strand_id
1 'polypeptide(L)'
;KEKSAKYREKLSWIDKQTFLPLKEEYIDKRGQLHKVFTADEVKEIDNISTIMKRTMENKQNGHRTEVTFTEVKYNLGLPETLFSERSLRRAPMQWIR
;
A
#
# COMPACT_ATOMS: atom_id res chain seq x y z
N LYS A 1 -5.45 17.75 -17.78
CA LYS A 1 -6.33 17.84 -16.58
C LYS A 1 -5.49 17.51 -15.37
N GLU A 2 -5.10 18.51 -14.57
CA GLU A 2 -4.45 18.28 -13.27
C GLU A 2 -5.38 17.42 -12.40
N LYS A 3 -4.86 16.29 -11.90
CA LYS A 3 -5.55 15.50 -10.89
C LYS A 3 -5.60 16.36 -9.63
N SER A 4 -6.71 17.06 -9.40
CA SER A 4 -6.92 17.82 -8.16
C SER A 4 -6.62 16.90 -6.97
N ALA A 5 -5.70 17.28 -6.10
CA ALA A 5 -5.33 16.47 -4.94
C ALA A 5 -6.59 16.15 -4.13
N LYS A 6 -6.79 14.86 -3.81
CA LYS A 6 -7.97 14.37 -3.08
C LYS A 6 -7.94 14.77 -1.60
N TYR A 7 -6.76 15.06 -1.07
CA TYR A 7 -6.48 15.43 0.31
C TYR A 7 -5.73 16.75 0.33
N ARG A 8 -5.91 17.54 1.39
CA ARG A 8 -5.18 18.79 1.59
C ARG A 8 -3.76 18.51 2.02
N GLU A 9 -3.61 17.66 3.02
CA GLU A 9 -2.34 17.34 3.68
C GLU A 9 -2.28 15.84 4.00
N LYS A 10 -1.07 15.31 4.08
CA LYS A 10 -0.78 13.96 4.57
C LYS A 10 0.38 14.03 5.55
N LEU A 11 0.18 13.53 6.76
CA LEU A 11 1.22 13.41 7.78
C LEU A 11 1.66 11.95 7.87
N SER A 12 2.95 11.67 7.65
CA SER A 12 3.48 10.31 7.65
C SER A 12 4.54 10.16 8.74
N TRP A 13 4.39 9.15 9.59
CA TRP A 13 5.40 8.71 10.55
C TRP A 13 6.26 7.66 9.88
N ILE A 14 7.48 8.03 9.53
CA ILE A 14 8.42 7.17 8.81
C ILE A 14 9.39 6.54 9.81
N ASP A 15 9.53 5.22 9.75
CA ASP A 15 10.55 4.50 10.50
C ASP A 15 11.95 4.88 10.01
N LYS A 16 12.87 5.17 10.94
CA LYS A 16 14.19 5.70 10.58
C LYS A 16 15.16 4.65 10.02
N GLN A 17 14.90 3.38 10.28
CA GLN A 17 15.79 2.28 9.85
C GLN A 17 15.35 1.74 8.50
N THR A 18 14.06 1.47 8.35
CA THR A 18 13.47 0.83 7.17
C THR A 18 12.90 1.82 6.16
N PHE A 19 12.73 3.09 6.54
CA PHE A 19 12.08 4.14 5.75
C PHE A 19 10.62 3.84 5.37
N LEU A 20 9.98 2.89 6.05
CA LEU A 20 8.57 2.56 5.84
C LEU A 20 7.65 3.51 6.61
N PRO A 21 6.47 3.86 6.05
CA PRO A 21 5.44 4.56 6.80
C PRO A 21 4.79 3.60 7.81
N LEU A 22 4.96 3.87 9.10
CA LEU A 22 4.30 3.11 10.17
C LEU A 22 2.87 3.58 10.41
N LYS A 23 2.63 4.87 10.18
CA LYS A 23 1.32 5.51 10.28
C LYS A 23 1.23 6.63 9.26
N GLU A 24 0.04 6.84 8.70
CA GLU A 24 -0.25 8.07 7.96
C GLU A 24 -1.63 8.62 8.31
N GLU A 25 -1.73 9.93 8.41
CA GLU A 25 -2.99 10.65 8.59
C GLU A 25 -3.30 11.48 7.34
N TYR A 26 -4.51 11.30 6.83
CA TYR A 26 -5.01 11.96 5.63
C TYR A 26 -6.01 13.04 6.04
N ILE A 27 -5.66 14.30 5.76
CA ILE A 27 -6.49 15.46 6.05
C ILE A 27 -7.26 15.86 4.80
N ASP A 28 -8.59 15.96 4.91
CA ASP A 28 -9.43 16.36 3.78
C ASP A 28 -9.32 17.85 3.45
N LYS A 29 -10.02 18.29 2.40
CA LYS A 29 -10.02 19.70 1.97
C LYS A 29 -10.60 20.67 3.00
N ARG A 30 -11.37 20.17 3.97
CA ARG A 30 -11.97 20.95 5.06
C ARG A 30 -11.08 20.99 6.30
N GLY A 31 -9.91 20.35 6.26
CA GLY A 31 -8.98 20.29 7.41
C GLY A 31 -9.34 19.22 8.43
N GLN A 32 -10.24 18.28 8.10
CA GLN A 32 -10.66 17.22 9.02
C GLN A 32 -9.87 15.94 8.78
N LEU A 33 -9.59 15.20 9.86
CA LEU A 33 -8.99 13.87 9.77
C LEU A 33 -9.96 12.93 9.08
N HIS A 34 -9.59 12.48 7.89
CA HIS A 34 -10.45 11.64 7.06
C HIS A 34 -10.06 10.17 7.17
N LYS A 35 -8.77 9.85 6.99
CA LYS A 35 -8.30 8.45 7.06
C LYS A 35 -7.02 8.31 7.86
N VAL A 36 -6.89 7.16 8.52
CA VAL A 36 -5.66 6.74 9.20
C VAL A 36 -5.20 5.43 8.59
N PHE A 37 -3.96 5.43 8.12
CA PHE A 37 -3.22 4.24 7.73
C PHE A 37 -2.36 3.77 8.91
N THR A 38 -2.29 2.46 9.12
CA THR A 38 -1.36 1.83 10.06
C THR A 38 -0.67 0.64 9.39
N ALA A 39 0.65 0.55 9.54
CA ALA A 39 1.41 -0.67 9.27
C ALA A 39 1.29 -1.58 10.50
N ASP A 40 0.52 -2.66 10.39
CA ASP A 40 0.20 -3.54 11.51
C ASP A 40 1.28 -4.62 11.70
N GLU A 41 1.95 -5.03 10.61
CA GLU A 41 3.00 -6.03 10.63
C GLU A 41 4.05 -5.71 9.56
N VAL A 42 5.33 -5.67 9.96
CA VAL A 42 6.48 -5.49 9.08
C VAL A 42 7.38 -6.70 9.21
N LYS A 43 7.83 -7.25 8.08
CA LYS A 43 8.79 -8.35 8.02
C LYS A 43 9.90 -8.03 7.03
N GLU A 44 11.10 -8.54 7.28
CA GLU A 44 12.16 -8.54 6.30
C GLU A 44 12.02 -9.79 5.41
N ILE A 45 11.95 -9.58 4.09
CA ILE A 45 11.83 -10.64 3.09
C ILE A 45 12.86 -10.36 2.02
N ASP A 46 13.78 -11.30 1.77
CA ASP A 46 14.91 -11.13 0.85
C ASP A 46 15.72 -9.85 1.14
N ASN A 47 15.97 -9.55 2.42
CA ASN A 47 16.62 -8.33 2.93
C ASN A 47 15.86 -7.01 2.63
N ILE A 48 14.57 -7.09 2.30
CA ILE A 48 13.70 -5.94 2.03
C ILE A 48 12.62 -5.88 3.11
N SER A 49 12.68 -4.83 3.94
CA SER A 49 11.63 -4.55 4.93
C SER A 49 10.30 -4.25 4.24
N THR A 50 9.27 -4.99 4.60
CA THR A 50 7.98 -5.04 3.88
C THR A 50 6.81 -5.04 4.84
N ILE A 51 5.83 -4.17 4.60
CA ILE A 51 4.57 -4.15 5.37
C ILE A 51 3.71 -5.32 4.91
N MET A 52 3.60 -6.35 5.74
CA MET A 52 2.85 -7.58 5.47
C MET A 52 1.38 -7.49 5.88
N LYS A 53 1.08 -6.67 6.88
CA LYS A 53 -0.31 -6.36 7.26
C LYS A 53 -0.47 -4.86 7.45
N ARG A 54 -1.57 -4.32 6.92
CA ARG A 54 -1.92 -2.92 7.05
C ARG A 54 -3.41 -2.69 7.19
N THR A 55 -3.75 -1.64 7.91
CA THR A 55 -5.12 -1.18 8.10
C THR A 55 -5.27 0.23 7.54
N MET A 56 -6.38 0.48 6.85
CA MET A 56 -6.87 1.81 6.53
C MET A 56 -8.23 2.01 7.19
N GLU A 57 -8.37 3.02 8.03
CA GLU A 57 -9.62 3.35 8.72
C GLU A 57 -10.10 4.72 8.28
N ASN A 58 -11.37 4.83 7.92
CA ASN A 58 -12.04 6.10 7.67
C ASN A 58 -12.64 6.62 8.97
N LYS A 59 -12.10 7.73 9.48
CA LYS A 59 -12.49 8.33 10.76
C LYS A 59 -13.83 9.09 10.70
N GLN A 60 -14.35 9.38 9.50
CA GLN A 60 -15.62 10.08 9.33
C GLN A 60 -16.83 9.14 9.41
N ASN A 61 -16.66 7.86 9.04
CA ASN A 61 -17.77 6.90 8.97
C ASN A 61 -17.46 5.52 9.59
N GLY A 62 -16.27 5.33 10.18
CA GLY A 62 -15.88 4.10 10.86
C GLY A 62 -15.55 2.92 9.95
N HIS A 63 -15.63 3.06 8.62
CA HIS A 63 -15.28 1.97 7.72
C HIS A 63 -13.80 1.63 7.81
N ARG A 64 -13.49 0.34 7.90
CA ARG A 64 -12.14 -0.20 7.99
C ARG A 64 -11.85 -1.15 6.83
N THR A 65 -10.64 -1.09 6.30
CA THR A 65 -10.12 -2.04 5.32
C THR A 65 -8.79 -2.57 5.83
N GLU A 66 -8.67 -3.89 5.92
CA GLU A 66 -7.41 -4.57 6.22
C GLU A 66 -6.87 -5.23 4.95
N VAL A 67 -5.55 -5.15 4.75
CA VAL A 67 -4.84 -5.86 3.68
C VAL A 67 -3.74 -6.69 4.33
N THR A 68 -3.76 -7.98 4.07
CA THR A 68 -2.73 -8.93 4.52
C THR A 68 -2.10 -9.57 3.29
N PHE A 69 -0.77 -9.51 3.20
CA PHE A 69 0.01 -10.23 2.22
C PHE A 69 0.41 -11.59 2.81
N THR A 70 -0.02 -12.68 2.17
CA THR A 70 0.30 -14.03 2.63
C THR A 70 1.65 -14.52 2.11
N GLU A 71 2.03 -14.07 0.91
CA GLU A 71 3.27 -14.45 0.25
C GLU A 71 3.81 -13.27 -0.56
N VAL A 72 5.10 -12.99 -0.39
CA VAL A 72 5.83 -11.95 -1.12
C VAL A 72 7.16 -12.56 -1.54
N LYS A 73 7.54 -12.36 -2.80
CA LYS A 73 8.80 -12.80 -3.39
C LYS A 73 9.40 -11.66 -4.20
N TYR A 74 10.70 -11.44 -4.06
CA TYR A 74 11.40 -10.40 -4.80
C TYR A 74 12.29 -10.96 -5.91
N ASN A 75 12.70 -10.07 -6.83
CA ASN A 75 13.73 -10.35 -7.84
C ASN A 75 13.50 -11.59 -8.72
N LEU A 76 12.23 -11.88 -9.03
CA LEU A 76 11.82 -13.07 -9.78
C LEU A 76 12.14 -13.05 -11.29
N GLY A 77 12.66 -11.94 -11.83
CA GLY A 77 12.94 -11.81 -13.27
C GLY A 77 11.67 -11.79 -14.13
N LEU A 78 10.62 -11.11 -13.65
CA LEU A 78 9.34 -11.00 -14.36
C LEU A 78 9.53 -10.33 -15.74
N PRO A 79 9.11 -10.96 -16.85
CA PRO A 79 9.27 -10.37 -18.17
C PRO A 79 8.30 -9.20 -18.38
N GLU A 80 8.75 -8.17 -19.11
CA GLU A 80 7.97 -6.95 -19.36
C GLU A 80 6.60 -7.22 -20.02
N THR A 81 6.51 -8.31 -20.80
CA THR A 81 5.27 -8.73 -21.48
C THR A 81 4.11 -9.02 -20.51
N LEU A 82 4.40 -9.29 -19.23
CA LEU A 82 3.38 -9.45 -18.19
C LEU A 82 2.62 -8.14 -17.90
N PHE A 83 3.23 -6.99 -18.12
CA PHE A 83 2.65 -5.68 -17.81
C PHE A 83 1.93 -5.07 -19.02
N SER A 84 1.18 -5.90 -19.75
CA SER A 84 0.38 -5.49 -20.91
C SER A 84 -1.11 -5.71 -20.66
N GLU A 85 -1.97 -4.94 -21.33
CA GLU A 85 -3.43 -5.13 -21.25
C GLU A 85 -3.84 -6.56 -21.68
N ARG A 86 -3.11 -7.16 -22.61
CA ARG A 86 -3.36 -8.54 -23.05
C ARG A 86 -3.16 -9.54 -21.91
N SER A 87 -2.15 -9.32 -21.07
CA SER A 87 -1.86 -10.16 -19.89
C SER A 87 -2.94 -10.04 -18.81
N LEU A 88 -3.71 -8.94 -18.79
CA LEU A 88 -4.89 -8.84 -17.91
C LEU A 88 -6.04 -9.76 -18.37
N ARG A 89 -6.11 -10.10 -19.67
CA ARG A 89 -7.14 -11.02 -20.21
C ARG A 89 -6.84 -12.48 -19.95
N ARG A 90 -5.57 -12.84 -19.72
CA ARG A 90 -5.13 -14.21 -19.41
C ARG A 90 -4.12 -14.17 -18.28
N ALA A 91 -4.56 -14.59 -17.09
CA ALA A 91 -3.72 -14.59 -15.90
C ALA A 91 -2.41 -15.37 -16.15
N PRO A 92 -1.25 -14.80 -15.79
CA PRO A 92 0.05 -15.46 -15.96
C PRO A 92 0.28 -16.51 -14.87
N MET A 93 -0.36 -17.67 -15.05
CA MET A 93 -0.39 -18.79 -14.09
C MET A 93 0.98 -19.25 -13.57
N GLN A 94 2.04 -19.08 -14.36
CA GLN A 94 3.41 -19.41 -13.95
C GLN A 94 3.87 -18.66 -12.68
N TRP A 95 3.29 -17.49 -12.40
CA TRP A 95 3.72 -16.60 -11.31
C TRP A 95 2.68 -16.43 -10.19
N ILE A 96 1.49 -17.06 -10.30
CA ILE A 96 0.35 -16.87 -9.38
C ILE A 96 0.14 -18.09 -8.46
N ARG A 97 1.04 -19.06 -8.49
CA ARG A 97 0.89 -20.30 -7.72
C ARG A 97 1.41 -20.19 -6.30
#